data_AF-A0A1Q6K3I3-F1
#
_entry.id   AF-A0A1Q6K3I3-F1
#
_cell.length_a   1.000
_cell.length_b   1.000
_cell.length_c   1.000
_cell.angle_alpha   90.00
_cell.angle_beta   90.00
_cell.angle_gamma   90.00
#
_symmetry.space_group_name_H-M   'P 1'
#
loop_
_entity.id
_entity.type
_entity.pdbx_description
1 polymer ?
#
loop_
_entity_poly.entity_id
_entity_poly.type
_entity_poly.pdbx_seq_one_letter_code
_entity_poly.pdbx_strand_id
1 'polypeptide(L)'
;MIYCNCKNKGGDNMEKKPIYKKWWFWLIIVIVVIAIIGGSQGNNDTQTSTKTENTNNEIVVDTATSSNDKKEEEDTSIPKEYRNALEKAKSYSDMMHMSKQGIYDQLTSEYGEQFPADAAQYAIDNLDVDYKANALEKAKSYQDTMNMSKSAIYDQLISDYGEKFTAEEAQYAIDNLTD
;
A
#
# COMPACT_ATOMS: atom_id res chain seq x y z
N MET A 1 47.02 33.04 37.58
CA MET A 1 45.57 32.86 37.76
C MET A 1 44.86 33.66 36.66
N ILE A 2 44.17 33.01 35.72
CA ILE A 2 43.09 33.60 34.91
C ILE A 2 42.03 32.49 34.76
N TYR A 3 40.74 32.85 34.76
CA TYR A 3 39.61 31.92 34.79
C TYR A 3 39.16 31.48 33.37
N CYS A 4 38.39 30.38 33.33
CA CYS A 4 37.26 30.01 32.45
C CYS A 4 37.16 30.62 31.02
N ASN A 5 36.70 29.88 30.01
CA ASN A 5 35.34 29.30 30.08
C ASN A 5 35.10 28.15 29.07
N CYS A 6 34.62 27.01 29.55
CA CYS A 6 34.01 26.00 28.68
C CYS A 6 32.56 26.40 28.36
N LYS A 7 32.18 26.39 27.08
CA LYS A 7 30.77 26.54 26.69
C LYS A 7 30.37 25.48 25.68
N ASN A 8 29.81 24.39 26.20
CA ASN A 8 29.13 23.39 25.40
C ASN A 8 28.04 24.07 24.55
N LYS A 9 28.08 23.82 23.25
CA LYS A 9 26.87 23.71 22.43
C LYS A 9 26.65 22.19 22.30
N GLY A 10 25.48 21.63 22.58
CA GLY A 10 24.15 22.24 22.64
C GLY A 10 23.30 21.42 21.69
N GLY A 11 22.56 20.45 22.22
CA GLY A 11 21.85 19.48 21.40
C GLY A 11 20.65 20.11 20.71
N ASP A 12 20.67 20.13 19.38
CA ASP A 12 19.60 20.67 18.55
C ASP A 12 18.34 19.79 18.67
N ASN A 13 17.43 20.21 19.54
CA ASN A 13 16.16 19.53 19.74
C ASN A 13 15.27 19.77 18.53
N MET A 14 15.18 18.77 17.65
CA MET A 14 14.28 18.78 16.50
C MET A 14 12.82 18.62 16.96
N GLU A 15 12.18 19.74 17.30
CA GLU A 15 10.72 19.81 17.47
C GLU A 15 10.04 19.41 16.14
N LYS A 16 9.57 18.16 16.05
CA LYS A 16 8.82 17.66 14.89
C LYS A 16 7.58 18.53 14.69
N LYS A 17 7.52 19.28 13.58
CA LYS A 17 6.42 20.18 13.27
C LYS A 17 5.10 19.38 13.20
N PRO A 18 4.04 19.78 13.92
CA PRO A 18 2.81 19.00 13.98
C PRO A 18 2.10 18.91 12.62
N ILE A 19 1.90 17.69 12.14
CA ILE A 19 1.31 17.37 10.82
C ILE A 19 -0.12 17.91 10.64
N TYR A 20 -0.89 18.05 11.73
CA TYR A 20 -2.26 18.60 11.71
C TYR A 20 -2.36 20.06 11.25
N LYS A 21 -1.23 20.76 11.09
CA LYS A 21 -1.16 22.10 10.49
C LYS A 21 -1.12 22.08 8.95
N LYS A 22 -0.95 20.92 8.31
CA LYS A 22 -1.04 20.75 6.85
C LYS A 22 -2.48 20.40 6.47
N TRP A 23 -3.03 21.08 5.46
CA TRP A 23 -4.45 20.96 5.08
C TRP A 23 -4.85 19.53 4.68
N TRP A 24 -3.97 18.79 4.00
CA TRP A 24 -4.22 17.41 3.57
C TRP A 24 -4.42 16.40 4.72
N PHE A 25 -3.89 16.67 5.92
CA PHE A 25 -4.17 15.85 7.11
C PHE A 25 -5.66 15.80 7.44
N TRP A 26 -6.39 16.89 7.22
CA TRP A 26 -7.84 16.95 7.44
C TRP A 26 -8.62 16.25 6.34
N LEU A 27 -8.10 16.22 5.10
CA LEU A 27 -8.70 15.51 3.97
C LEU A 27 -8.70 13.99 4.20
N ILE A 28 -7.59 13.43 4.72
CA ILE A 28 -7.51 12.01 5.11
C ILE A 28 -8.53 11.67 6.19
N ILE A 29 -8.65 12.49 7.24
CA ILE A 29 -9.64 12.29 8.31
C ILE A 29 -11.07 12.31 7.75
N VAL A 30 -11.39 13.23 6.84
CA VAL A 30 -12.72 13.33 6.22
C VAL A 30 -13.06 12.08 5.40
N ILE A 31 -12.12 11.53 4.63
CA ILE A 31 -12.33 10.28 3.87
C ILE A 31 -12.65 9.11 4.82
N VAL A 32 -11.86 8.94 5.89
CA VAL A 32 -12.06 7.87 6.89
C VAL A 32 -13.42 8.00 7.60
N VAL A 33 -13.85 9.22 7.92
CA VAL A 33 -15.15 9.45 8.59
C VAL A 33 -16.35 9.25 7.66
N ILE A 34 -16.24 9.60 6.37
CA ILE A 34 -17.34 9.41 5.40
C ILE A 34 -17.67 7.92 5.21
N ALA A 35 -16.65 7.04 5.18
CA ALA A 35 -16.83 5.60 5.07
C ALA A 35 -17.65 4.98 6.22
N ILE A 36 -17.68 5.62 7.39
CA ILE A 36 -18.38 5.13 8.59
C ILE A 36 -19.87 5.54 8.60
N ILE A 37 -20.25 6.60 7.88
CA ILE A 37 -21.59 7.21 7.95
C ILE A 37 -22.50 6.80 6.77
N GLY A 38 -21.94 6.31 5.66
CA GLY A 38 -22.70 5.91 4.45
C GLY A 38 -23.60 4.66 4.58
N GLY A 39 -23.83 4.15 5.80
CA GLY A 39 -24.39 2.82 6.06
C GLY A 39 -25.85 2.74 6.53
N SER A 40 -26.80 3.54 6.00
CA SER A 40 -28.22 3.29 6.27
C SER A 40 -29.26 3.85 5.28
N GLN A 41 -30.23 2.99 4.95
CA GLN A 41 -31.66 3.26 4.69
C GLN A 41 -32.09 4.05 3.43
N GLY A 42 -32.83 3.38 2.52
CA GLY A 42 -33.48 4.03 1.37
C GLY A 42 -34.14 3.10 0.32
N ASN A 43 -34.94 2.10 0.72
CA ASN A 43 -35.62 1.21 -0.24
C ASN A 43 -36.85 1.85 -0.92
N ASN A 44 -37.15 1.48 -2.17
CA ASN A 44 -38.49 1.42 -2.75
C ASN A 44 -38.53 0.48 -3.95
N ASP A 45 -39.44 -0.50 -3.92
CA ASP A 45 -39.55 -1.58 -4.91
C ASP A 45 -40.24 -1.17 -6.22
N THR A 46 -39.92 -1.89 -7.30
CA THR A 46 -40.89 -2.21 -8.37
C THR A 46 -40.54 -3.57 -8.99
N GLN A 47 -41.47 -4.53 -8.87
CA GLN A 47 -41.37 -5.85 -9.47
C GLN A 47 -41.73 -5.82 -10.96
N THR A 48 -41.11 -6.69 -11.76
CA THR A 48 -41.84 -7.59 -12.70
C THR A 48 -40.92 -8.75 -13.07
N SER A 49 -41.48 -9.96 -13.11
CA SER A 49 -40.73 -11.21 -13.19
C SER A 49 -40.75 -11.84 -14.58
N THR A 50 -39.71 -12.61 -14.90
CA THR A 50 -39.83 -13.82 -15.73
C THR A 50 -38.92 -14.93 -15.20
N LYS A 51 -39.21 -16.18 -15.59
CA LYS A 51 -38.83 -17.44 -14.89
C LYS A 51 -38.10 -18.40 -15.85
N THR A 52 -37.54 -19.49 -15.29
CA THR A 52 -37.07 -20.78 -15.89
C THR A 52 -35.54 -20.86 -15.93
N GLU A 53 -34.84 -21.47 -14.96
CA GLU A 53 -34.75 -22.89 -14.53
C GLU A 53 -33.60 -23.68 -15.19
N ASN A 54 -32.67 -24.15 -14.34
CA ASN A 54 -31.96 -25.44 -14.35
C ASN A 54 -31.19 -25.90 -15.61
N THR A 55 -29.88 -26.15 -15.48
CA THR A 55 -29.30 -27.51 -15.20
C THR A 55 -27.76 -27.47 -15.23
N ASN A 56 -27.12 -28.37 -14.49
CA ASN A 56 -25.66 -28.55 -14.40
C ASN A 56 -25.03 -28.98 -15.74
N ASN A 57 -23.73 -28.71 -15.93
CA ASN A 57 -22.80 -29.80 -16.27
C ASN A 57 -21.33 -29.46 -15.94
N GLU A 58 -20.58 -30.49 -15.59
CA GLU A 58 -19.14 -30.50 -15.29
C GLU A 58 -18.39 -31.14 -16.46
N ILE A 59 -17.29 -30.54 -16.93
CA ILE A 59 -16.29 -31.20 -17.79
C ILE A 59 -14.88 -30.76 -17.35
N VAL A 60 -13.99 -31.74 -17.21
CA VAL A 60 -12.58 -31.61 -16.82
C VAL A 60 -11.64 -31.98 -17.98
N VAL A 61 -10.32 -32.06 -17.71
CA VAL A 61 -9.19 -32.46 -18.60
C VAL A 61 -8.56 -31.30 -19.40
N ASP A 62 -7.22 -31.07 -19.47
CA ASP A 62 -6.06 -31.20 -18.56
C ASP A 62 -4.75 -31.52 -19.35
N THR A 63 -3.66 -30.76 -19.11
CA THR A 63 -2.23 -31.07 -19.44
C THR A 63 -1.86 -31.24 -20.94
N ALA A 64 -0.65 -31.02 -21.48
CA ALA A 64 0.71 -30.66 -21.01
C ALA A 64 1.36 -29.63 -22.02
N THR A 65 2.36 -28.78 -21.74
CA THR A 65 3.72 -28.97 -21.11
C THR A 65 4.69 -29.73 -22.05
N SER A 66 5.99 -29.48 -22.18
CA SER A 66 6.97 -28.59 -21.50
C SER A 66 7.83 -27.88 -22.59
N SER A 67 9.02 -27.25 -22.44
CA SER A 67 10.05 -26.95 -21.40
C SER A 67 10.93 -25.83 -22.01
N ASN A 68 11.86 -25.10 -21.37
CA ASN A 68 12.43 -24.98 -20.01
C ASN A 68 12.80 -23.46 -19.83
N ASP A 69 13.58 -22.88 -18.91
CA ASP A 69 14.50 -23.22 -17.78
C ASP A 69 14.56 -21.92 -16.91
N LYS A 70 15.08 -21.81 -15.67
CA LYS A 70 15.84 -22.73 -14.83
C LYS A 70 15.69 -22.43 -13.32
N LYS A 71 15.30 -23.48 -12.58
CA LYS A 71 15.61 -23.83 -11.16
C LYS A 71 16.09 -22.74 -10.17
N GLU A 72 15.29 -22.55 -9.12
CA GLU A 72 15.65 -23.06 -7.78
C GLU A 72 14.46 -23.86 -7.20
N GLU A 73 14.65 -24.63 -6.11
CA GLU A 73 13.71 -25.69 -5.68
C GLU A 73 13.06 -25.40 -4.32
N GLU A 74 11.73 -25.21 -4.28
CA GLU A 74 10.94 -25.35 -3.05
C GLU A 74 9.64 -26.12 -3.32
N ASP A 75 9.73 -27.44 -3.14
CA ASP A 75 8.64 -28.40 -3.37
C ASP A 75 7.69 -28.45 -2.15
N THR A 76 6.39 -28.26 -2.42
CA THR A 76 5.20 -28.52 -1.56
C THR A 76 5.16 -28.04 -0.10
N SER A 77 6.21 -27.46 0.47
CA SER A 77 6.29 -27.14 1.90
C SER A 77 5.56 -25.85 2.34
N ILE A 78 5.27 -24.92 1.42
CA ILE A 78 4.78 -23.59 1.82
C ILE A 78 3.26 -23.56 2.10
N PRO A 79 2.83 -23.06 3.29
CA PRO A 79 1.43 -22.92 3.65
C PRO A 79 0.59 -22.15 2.62
N LYS A 80 -0.69 -22.51 2.49
CA LYS A 80 -1.61 -21.83 1.56
C LYS A 80 -1.73 -20.32 1.87
N GLU A 81 -1.73 -19.94 3.14
CA GLU A 81 -1.84 -18.54 3.59
C GLU A 81 -0.65 -17.69 3.15
N TYR A 82 0.57 -18.24 3.20
CA TYR A 82 1.79 -17.55 2.74
C TYR A 82 1.73 -17.24 1.24
N ARG A 83 1.23 -18.19 0.43
CA ARG A 83 1.03 -18.00 -1.01
C ARG A 83 -0.13 -17.03 -1.31
N ASN A 84 -1.23 -17.11 -0.55
CA ASN A 84 -2.33 -16.14 -0.66
C ASN A 84 -1.84 -14.71 -0.34
N ALA A 85 -1.03 -14.55 0.71
CA ALA A 85 -0.45 -13.27 1.10
C ALA A 85 0.46 -12.71 0.01
N LEU A 86 1.28 -13.55 -0.64
CA LEU A 86 2.13 -13.15 -1.77
C LEU A 86 1.31 -12.66 -2.99
N GLU A 87 0.24 -13.36 -3.38
CA GLU A 87 -0.62 -12.89 -4.48
C GLU A 87 -1.38 -11.59 -4.14
N LYS A 88 -1.74 -11.40 -2.87
CA LYS A 88 -2.29 -10.12 -2.38
C LYS A 88 -1.24 -9.01 -2.36
N ALA A 89 0.01 -9.32 -1.99
CA ALA A 89 1.11 -8.37 -2.00
C ALA A 89 1.40 -7.84 -3.42
N LYS A 90 1.43 -8.73 -4.42
CA LYS A 90 1.47 -8.36 -5.85
C LYS A 90 0.30 -7.46 -6.22
N SER A 91 -0.93 -7.86 -5.88
CA SER A 91 -2.14 -7.07 -6.17
C SER A 91 -2.07 -5.63 -5.62
N TYR A 92 -1.53 -5.46 -4.40
CA TYR A 92 -1.35 -4.13 -3.79
C TYR A 92 -0.18 -3.32 -4.39
N SER A 93 0.86 -3.98 -4.87
CA SER A 93 1.89 -3.33 -5.70
C SER A 93 1.31 -2.86 -7.04
N ASP A 94 0.73 -3.78 -7.80
CA ASP A 94 0.44 -3.62 -9.23
C ASP A 94 -0.79 -2.72 -9.46
N MET A 95 -1.79 -2.77 -8.58
CA MET A 95 -3.03 -2.01 -8.73
C MET A 95 -3.11 -0.75 -7.85
N MET A 96 -2.36 -0.70 -6.75
CA MET A 96 -2.43 0.40 -5.77
C MET A 96 -1.10 1.11 -5.54
N HIS A 97 0.00 0.66 -6.18
CA HIS A 97 1.32 1.28 -6.13
C HIS A 97 1.75 1.63 -4.70
N MET A 98 1.65 0.64 -3.82
CA MET A 98 1.95 0.78 -2.38
C MET A 98 3.45 0.55 -2.10
N SER A 99 3.92 1.12 -1.00
CA SER A 99 5.28 0.89 -0.48
C SER A 99 5.41 -0.49 0.19
N LYS A 100 6.66 -0.94 0.41
CA LYS A 100 6.94 -2.19 1.14
C LYS A 100 6.25 -2.23 2.51
N GLN A 101 6.25 -1.12 3.26
CA GLN A 101 5.58 -1.04 4.55
C GLN A 101 4.04 -0.96 4.42
N GLY A 102 3.53 -0.20 3.43
CA GLY A 102 2.08 -0.09 3.20
C GLY A 102 1.44 -1.44 2.84
N ILE A 103 2.13 -2.27 2.05
CA ILE A 103 1.66 -3.62 1.72
C ILE A 103 1.68 -4.51 2.98
N TYR A 104 2.74 -4.48 3.79
CA TYR A 104 2.80 -5.25 5.04
C TYR A 104 1.67 -4.88 6.01
N ASP A 105 1.46 -3.57 6.22
CA ASP A 105 0.41 -3.05 7.09
C ASP A 105 -0.98 -3.47 6.60
N GLN A 106 -1.22 -3.47 5.29
CA GLN A 106 -2.51 -3.84 4.70
C GLN A 106 -2.76 -5.37 4.71
N LEU A 107 -1.72 -6.18 4.57
CA LEU A 107 -1.81 -7.64 4.72
C LEU A 107 -2.15 -8.05 6.16
N THR A 108 -1.58 -7.35 7.16
CA THR A 108 -1.73 -7.68 8.59
C THR A 108 -2.86 -6.94 9.31
N SER A 109 -3.40 -5.87 8.72
CA SER A 109 -4.48 -5.04 9.29
C SER A 109 -5.73 -5.85 9.67
N GLU A 110 -6.28 -5.57 10.85
CA GLU A 110 -7.58 -6.10 11.32
C GLU A 110 -8.76 -5.72 10.40
N TYR A 111 -8.59 -4.70 9.55
CA TYR A 111 -9.56 -4.24 8.55
C TYR A 111 -9.12 -4.54 7.10
N GLY A 112 -8.00 -5.23 6.92
CA GLY A 112 -7.42 -5.60 5.62
C GLY A 112 -7.60 -7.09 5.34
N GLU A 113 -6.50 -7.77 5.02
CA GLU A 113 -6.52 -9.21 4.72
C GLU A 113 -6.41 -10.12 5.96
N GLN A 114 -6.05 -9.54 7.12
CA GLN A 114 -5.88 -10.24 8.41
C GLN A 114 -4.91 -11.44 8.37
N PHE A 115 -3.90 -11.43 7.49
CA PHE A 115 -2.90 -12.50 7.43
C PHE A 115 -2.02 -12.52 8.69
N PRO A 116 -1.58 -13.72 9.13
CA PRO A 116 -0.50 -13.86 10.08
C PRO A 116 0.74 -13.06 9.69
N ALA A 117 1.42 -12.44 10.67
CA ALA A 117 2.54 -11.53 10.44
C ALA A 117 3.75 -12.21 9.75
N ASP A 118 3.95 -13.50 10.00
CA ASP A 118 4.92 -14.37 9.33
C ASP A 118 4.55 -14.67 7.86
N ALA A 119 3.26 -14.90 7.57
CA ALA A 119 2.76 -15.02 6.20
C ALA A 119 2.90 -13.69 5.42
N ALA A 120 2.63 -12.57 6.07
CA ALA A 120 2.81 -11.24 5.48
C ALA A 120 4.30 -10.89 5.29
N GLN A 121 5.18 -11.22 6.24
CA GLN A 121 6.62 -11.03 6.09
C GLN A 121 7.18 -11.89 4.95
N TYR A 122 6.77 -13.17 4.87
CA TYR A 122 7.12 -14.04 3.74
C TYR A 122 6.70 -13.42 2.41
N ALA A 123 5.47 -12.92 2.31
CA ALA A 123 4.97 -12.26 1.10
C ALA A 123 5.83 -11.05 0.71
N ILE A 124 6.24 -10.25 1.70
CA ILE A 124 7.01 -9.02 1.55
C ILE A 124 8.49 -9.25 1.19
N ASP A 125 9.06 -10.41 1.56
CA ASP A 125 10.43 -10.78 1.20
C ASP A 125 10.53 -11.63 -0.08
N ASN A 126 9.41 -12.17 -0.58
CA ASN A 126 9.30 -12.89 -1.85
C ASN A 126 8.60 -12.07 -2.95
N LEU A 127 8.30 -10.80 -2.70
CA LEU A 127 7.72 -9.88 -3.68
C LEU A 127 8.82 -9.14 -4.46
N ASP A 128 9.10 -9.63 -5.67
CA ASP A 128 10.02 -9.01 -6.63
C ASP A 128 9.36 -7.79 -7.30
N VAL A 129 9.59 -6.60 -6.74
CA VAL A 129 8.95 -5.32 -7.11
C VAL A 129 9.95 -4.17 -6.99
N ASP A 130 9.96 -3.28 -7.99
CA ASP A 130 10.62 -1.97 -7.87
C ASP A 130 9.72 -0.97 -7.13
N TYR A 131 9.92 -0.84 -5.83
CA TYR A 131 9.19 0.12 -5.00
C TYR A 131 9.44 1.59 -5.40
N LYS A 132 10.50 1.89 -6.16
CA LYS A 132 10.71 3.24 -6.74
C LYS A 132 9.77 3.52 -7.90
N ALA A 133 9.45 2.50 -8.70
CA ALA A 133 8.40 2.60 -9.71
C ALA A 133 7.03 2.80 -9.05
N ASN A 134 6.71 2.05 -7.98
CA ASN A 134 5.47 2.26 -7.21
C ASN A 134 5.40 3.69 -6.64
N ALA A 135 6.49 4.21 -6.07
CA ALA A 135 6.54 5.58 -5.57
C ALA A 135 6.29 6.61 -6.69
N LEU A 136 6.82 6.39 -7.90
CA LEU A 136 6.61 7.26 -9.06
C LEU A 136 5.17 7.22 -9.58
N GLU A 137 4.55 6.05 -9.74
CA GLU A 137 3.14 5.98 -10.15
C GLU A 137 2.20 6.54 -9.07
N LYS A 138 2.52 6.36 -7.78
CA LYS A 138 1.80 7.01 -6.68
C LYS A 138 1.97 8.53 -6.70
N ALA A 139 3.16 9.04 -7.03
CA ALA A 139 3.42 10.47 -7.19
C ALA A 139 2.61 11.09 -8.33
N LYS A 140 2.58 10.45 -9.52
CA LYS A 140 1.72 10.87 -10.64
C LYS A 140 0.25 10.89 -10.24
N SER A 141 -0.23 9.85 -9.57
CA SER A 141 -1.62 9.78 -9.09
C SER A 141 -1.98 10.99 -8.21
N TYR A 142 -1.11 11.43 -7.30
CA TYR A 142 -1.32 12.64 -6.50
C TYR A 142 -1.21 13.96 -7.29
N GLN A 143 -0.36 14.02 -8.32
CA GLN A 143 -0.29 15.16 -9.23
C GLN A 143 -1.58 15.27 -10.05
N ASP A 144 -1.95 14.21 -10.77
CA ASP A 144 -3.04 14.21 -11.73
C ASP A 144 -4.43 14.31 -11.06
N THR A 145 -4.65 13.56 -9.98
CA THR A 145 -5.98 13.48 -9.34
C THR A 145 -6.18 14.51 -8.23
N MET A 146 -5.11 14.93 -7.54
CA MET A 146 -5.21 15.86 -6.39
C MET A 146 -4.51 17.20 -6.62
N ASN A 147 -3.85 17.41 -7.77
CA ASN A 147 -3.17 18.66 -8.14
C ASN A 147 -2.13 19.07 -7.07
N MET A 148 -1.49 18.09 -6.43
CA MET A 148 -0.51 18.31 -5.37
C MET A 148 0.84 18.76 -5.93
N SER A 149 1.51 19.68 -5.23
CA SER A 149 2.87 20.09 -5.60
C SER A 149 3.90 19.02 -5.23
N LYS A 150 5.02 18.96 -5.95
CA LYS A 150 6.14 18.03 -5.71
C LYS A 150 6.56 17.93 -4.24
N SER A 151 6.63 19.05 -3.50
CA SER A 151 6.93 19.03 -2.06
C SER A 151 5.83 18.41 -1.20
N ALA A 152 4.56 18.61 -1.55
CA ALA A 152 3.44 18.00 -0.83
C ALA A 152 3.30 16.50 -1.15
N ILE A 153 3.62 16.10 -2.38
CA ILE A 153 3.72 14.69 -2.79
C ILE A 153 4.84 14.00 -2.01
N TYR A 154 6.03 14.59 -1.94
CA TYR A 154 7.14 14.06 -1.13
C TYR A 154 6.73 13.82 0.33
N ASP A 155 6.16 14.85 0.98
CA ASP A 155 5.68 14.76 2.36
C ASP A 155 4.62 13.65 2.58
N GLN A 156 3.76 13.41 1.58
CA GLN A 156 2.71 12.39 1.59
C GLN A 156 3.27 10.98 1.38
N LEU A 157 4.25 10.83 0.49
CA LEU A 157 4.92 9.56 0.20
C LEU A 157 5.65 9.01 1.43
N ILE A 158 6.39 9.85 2.15
CA ILE A 158 7.16 9.44 3.35
C ILE A 158 6.36 9.44 4.66
N SER A 159 5.06 9.75 4.62
CA SER A 159 4.26 9.96 5.84
C SER A 159 3.97 8.65 6.58
N ASP A 160 4.23 8.63 7.90
CA ASP A 160 3.83 7.56 8.83
C ASP A 160 2.31 7.24 8.79
N TYR A 161 1.50 8.17 8.28
CA TYR A 161 0.04 8.09 8.11
C TYR A 161 -0.40 8.22 6.64
N GLY A 162 0.55 8.17 5.70
CA GLY A 162 0.32 8.18 4.26
C GLY A 162 0.84 6.89 3.65
N GLU A 163 1.70 7.03 2.63
CA GLU A 163 2.12 5.89 1.80
C GLU A 163 3.31 5.09 2.36
N LYS A 164 4.05 5.63 3.34
CA LYS A 164 5.18 4.98 4.04
C LYS A 164 6.34 4.51 3.13
N PHE A 165 6.57 5.18 2.00
CA PHE A 165 7.79 4.99 1.21
C PHE A 165 9.03 5.46 1.98
N THR A 166 10.19 4.88 1.66
CA THR A 166 11.49 5.42 2.11
C THR A 166 11.74 6.81 1.53
N ALA A 167 12.65 7.56 2.17
CA ALA A 167 13.04 8.88 1.67
C ALA A 167 13.69 8.81 0.28
N GLU A 168 14.37 7.70 -0.01
CA GLU A 168 15.07 7.40 -1.26
C GLU A 168 14.10 7.04 -2.40
N GLU A 169 13.05 6.27 -2.12
CA GLU A 169 11.96 6.00 -3.08
C GLU A 169 11.14 7.25 -3.37
N ALA A 170 10.77 8.01 -2.33
CA ALA A 170 10.04 9.26 -2.49
C ALA A 170 10.86 10.34 -3.22
N GLN A 171 12.17 10.43 -2.98
CA GLN A 171 13.03 11.37 -3.71
C GLN A 171 13.15 10.96 -5.18
N TYR A 172 13.37 9.67 -5.47
CA TYR A 172 13.37 9.17 -6.86
C TYR A 172 12.06 9.49 -7.58
N ALA A 173 10.92 9.30 -6.91
CA ALA A 173 9.61 9.63 -7.48
C ALA A 173 9.52 11.10 -7.88
N ILE A 174 9.96 12.03 -7.02
CA ILE A 174 9.94 13.47 -7.31
C ILE A 174 10.95 13.87 -8.40
N ASP A 175 12.15 13.28 -8.40
CA ASP A 175 13.20 13.56 -9.39
C ASP A 175 12.80 13.13 -10.81
N ASN A 176 11.91 12.13 -10.92
CA ASN A 176 11.39 11.62 -12.20
C ASN A 176 9.96 12.12 -12.52
N LEU A 177 9.38 12.98 -11.68
CA LEU A 177 8.03 13.51 -11.89
C LEU A 177 8.06 14.70 -12.86
N THR A 178 7.43 14.57 -14.02
CA THR A 178 7.26 15.66 -15.00
C THR A 178 6.31 16.74 -14.48
N ASP A 179 6.44 17.97 -14.97
CA ASP A 179 5.50 19.08 -14.69
C ASP A 179 4.33 19.10 -15.70
#